data_AF-A0A533ICP0-F1
#
_entry.id   AF-A0A533ICP0-F1
#
_cell.length_a   1.000
_cell.length_b   1.000
_cell.length_c   1.000
_cell.angle_alpha   90.00
_cell.angle_beta   90.00
_cell.angle_gamma   90.00
#
_symmetry.space_group_name_H-M   'P 1'
#
loop_
_entity.id
_entity.type
_entity.pdbx_description
1 polymer ?
#
loop_
_entity_poly.entity_id
_entity_poly.type
_entity_poly.pdbx_seq_one_letter_code
_entity_poly.pdbx_strand_id
1 'polypeptide(L)'
;MAVATPMADTLIARGFGDADDGAGFRGAEFLLVVLAVVHLALLVSALHALANDWLTGWQRVALFLGVGMWLGQVSNSFAHELIHRGKRGLFRLGAAVYVSLLFGHHVSAHRLVHHVHVATDSDPNSARLGESFWRFFPRAWLGAFRAGLVAERKRADRTGRINPYVIWIGGAGLCLTLVLVLFGVRAMVDYLALCAYAQMQLMLSDYVQHYGLRRRCADGRTEPIGPRHSWDAPHPLSSLAMVNAPRHSDHHLNPARVYPALRLGPDDRPMLPYSLPVMGALAMVPPVWRRVMDRRVARMMAVEERQAATVLH
;
A
#
# COMPACT_ATOMS: atom_id res chain seq x y z
N MET A 1 6.27 -2.44 19.42
CA MET A 1 5.30 -2.17 18.34
C MET A 1 5.08 -3.40 17.45
N ALA A 2 6.12 -3.95 16.80
CA ALA A 2 6.00 -5.07 15.84
C ALA A 2 5.24 -6.33 16.31
N VAL A 3 5.28 -6.66 17.60
CA VAL A 3 4.58 -7.82 18.18
C VAL A 3 3.41 -7.38 19.06
N ALA A 4 3.61 -6.35 19.89
CA ALA A 4 2.58 -5.85 20.81
C ALA A 4 1.33 -5.33 20.09
N THR A 5 1.48 -4.63 18.97
CA THR A 5 0.34 -4.06 18.22
C THR A 5 -0.51 -5.15 17.57
N PRO A 6 0.07 -6.13 16.83
CA PRO A 6 -0.70 -7.28 16.37
C PRO A 6 -1.38 -8.11 17.46
N MET A 7 -0.71 -8.31 18.60
CA MET A 7 -1.30 -9.04 19.73
C MET A 7 -2.50 -8.28 20.30
N ALA A 8 -2.35 -6.98 20.55
CA ALA A 8 -3.44 -6.12 21.00
C ALA A 8 -4.60 -6.06 19.99
N ASP A 9 -4.30 -5.99 18.69
CA ASP A 9 -5.32 -6.06 17.63
C ASP A 9 -6.09 -7.37 17.61
N THR A 10 -5.40 -8.49 17.86
CA THR A 10 -6.03 -9.82 17.94
C THR A 10 -6.95 -9.92 19.16
N LEU A 11 -6.61 -9.22 20.25
CA LEU A 11 -7.40 -9.19 21.48
C LEU A 11 -8.60 -8.22 21.40
N ILE A 12 -8.44 -7.09 20.70
CA ILE A 12 -9.47 -6.05 20.60
C ILE A 12 -10.47 -6.35 19.48
N ALA A 13 -10.04 -7.10 18.45
CA ALA A 13 -10.73 -7.72 17.31
C ALA A 13 -11.82 -6.93 16.53
N ARG A 14 -12.61 -6.03 17.13
CA ARG A 14 -13.69 -5.23 16.49
C ARG A 14 -14.01 -3.93 17.25
N GLY A 15 -13.00 -3.16 17.67
CA GLY A 15 -13.19 -2.02 18.58
C GLY A 15 -13.75 -0.72 17.98
N PHE A 16 -13.45 -0.39 16.72
CA PHE A 16 -13.89 0.87 16.10
C PHE A 16 -14.77 0.60 14.88
N GLY A 17 -16.05 0.94 15.00
CA GLY A 17 -17.03 0.89 13.90
C GLY A 17 -16.71 1.90 12.79
N ASP A 18 -17.63 2.00 11.83
CA ASP A 18 -17.57 3.07 10.83
C ASP A 18 -17.85 4.42 11.49
N ALA A 19 -17.19 5.47 10.98
CA ALA A 19 -17.49 6.82 11.45
C ALA A 19 -18.85 7.30 10.93
N ASP A 20 -19.55 8.07 11.76
CA ASP A 20 -20.87 8.62 11.45
C ASP A 20 -20.88 9.45 10.16
N ASP A 21 -21.99 9.41 9.42
CA ASP A 21 -22.19 10.10 8.14
C ASP A 21 -21.97 11.63 8.19
N GLY A 22 -22.03 12.24 9.38
CA GLY A 22 -21.84 13.68 9.62
C GLY A 22 -20.53 14.07 10.30
N ALA A 23 -19.61 13.13 10.54
CA ALA A 23 -18.37 13.42 11.26
C ALA A 23 -17.45 14.37 10.47
N GLY A 24 -17.19 15.55 11.04
CA GLY A 24 -16.24 16.52 10.48
C GLY A 24 -14.80 16.17 10.87
N PHE A 25 -14.00 15.63 9.96
CA PHE A 25 -12.60 15.26 10.22
C PHE A 25 -11.64 16.46 10.12
N ARG A 26 -11.90 17.49 10.93
CA ARG A 26 -11.02 18.66 11.06
C ARG A 26 -9.65 18.18 11.56
N GLY A 27 -8.60 18.43 10.77
CA GLY A 27 -7.22 18.04 11.10
C GLY A 27 -6.72 16.76 10.44
N ALA A 28 -7.55 16.01 9.71
CA ALA A 28 -7.10 14.81 8.99
C ALA A 28 -5.96 15.14 8.00
N GLU A 29 -6.13 16.18 7.18
CA GLU A 29 -5.07 16.64 6.26
C GLU A 29 -3.85 17.19 7.00
N PHE A 30 -4.05 17.89 8.12
CA PHE A 30 -2.95 18.42 8.93
C PHE A 30 -2.08 17.29 9.47
N LEU A 31 -2.68 16.21 9.97
CA LEU A 31 -1.95 15.03 10.41
C LEU A 31 -1.12 14.42 9.27
N LEU A 32 -1.66 14.30 8.06
CA LEU A 32 -0.91 13.77 6.91
C LEU A 32 0.31 14.64 6.58
N VAL A 33 0.19 15.97 6.70
CA VAL A 33 1.32 16.89 6.51
C VAL A 33 2.38 16.70 7.60
N VAL A 34 1.95 16.60 8.87
CA VAL A 34 2.86 16.34 10.00
C VAL A 34 3.59 15.01 9.80
N LEU A 35 2.87 13.94 9.42
CA LEU A 35 3.47 12.62 9.17
C LEU A 35 4.48 12.65 8.02
N ALA A 36 4.24 13.43 6.96
CA ALA A 36 5.19 13.61 5.87
C ALA A 36 6.45 14.37 6.30
N VAL A 37 6.33 15.37 7.18
CA VAL A 37 7.50 16.05 7.77
C VAL A 37 8.27 15.10 8.68
N VAL A 38 7.57 14.33 9.52
CA VAL A 38 8.17 13.29 10.36
C VAL A 38 8.90 12.25 9.51
N HIS A 39 8.38 11.91 8.32
CA HIS A 39 9.05 10.98 7.41
C HIS A 39 10.42 11.46 6.98
N LEU A 40 10.50 12.70 6.49
CA LEU A 40 11.75 13.27 6.03
C LEU A 40 12.74 13.43 7.19
N ALA A 41 12.26 13.92 8.34
CA ALA A 41 13.09 14.08 9.53
C ALA A 41 13.62 12.73 10.04
N LEU A 42 12.78 11.70 10.10
CA LEU A 42 13.16 10.36 10.53
C LEU A 42 14.15 9.71 9.56
N LEU A 43 13.91 9.82 8.25
CA LEU A 43 14.81 9.27 7.24
C LEU A 43 16.20 9.90 7.34
N VAL A 44 16.28 11.23 7.39
CA VAL A 44 17.55 11.96 7.52
C VAL A 44 18.26 11.62 8.83
N SER A 45 17.53 11.61 9.95
CA SER A 45 18.10 11.30 11.27
C SER A 45 18.59 9.85 11.36
N ALA A 46 17.85 8.90 10.77
CA ALA A 46 18.24 7.50 10.72
C ALA A 46 19.49 7.31 9.87
N LEU A 47 19.57 7.92 8.69
CA LEU A 47 20.75 7.85 7.84
C LEU A 47 21.97 8.48 8.51
N HIS A 48 21.80 9.63 9.18
CA HIS A 48 22.86 10.23 9.99
C HIS A 48 23.33 9.27 11.09
N ALA A 49 22.41 8.67 11.83
CA ALA A 49 22.75 7.74 12.90
C ALA A 49 23.46 6.47 12.38
N LEU A 50 23.01 5.93 11.23
CA LEU A 50 23.58 4.76 10.58
C LEU A 50 24.92 5.04 9.87
N ALA A 51 25.20 6.29 9.50
CA ALA A 51 26.48 6.69 8.91
C ALA A 51 27.63 6.67 9.94
N ASN A 52 27.32 6.92 11.22
CA ASN A 52 28.29 7.10 12.29
C ASN A 52 28.47 5.84 13.17
N ASP A 53 29.57 5.78 13.93
CA ASP A 53 29.98 4.59 14.71
C ASP A 53 29.56 4.59 16.19
N TRP A 54 28.76 5.55 16.60
CA TRP A 54 28.17 5.64 17.94
C TRP A 54 27.09 4.59 18.29
N LEU A 55 26.66 3.76 17.33
CA LEU A 55 25.69 2.69 17.55
C LEU A 55 26.40 1.34 17.67
N THR A 56 26.08 0.59 18.71
CA THR A 56 26.41 -0.84 18.78
C THR A 56 25.66 -1.63 17.70
N GLY A 57 26.12 -2.85 17.38
CA GLY A 57 25.50 -3.69 16.35
C GLY A 57 24.00 -3.93 16.57
N TRP A 58 23.57 -4.22 17.80
CA TRP A 58 22.15 -4.42 18.10
C TRP A 58 21.33 -3.14 18.03
N GLN A 59 21.88 -2.00 18.48
CA GLN A 59 21.22 -0.70 18.33
C GLN A 59 21.01 -0.34 16.86
N ARG A 60 22.01 -0.64 16.00
CA ARG A 60 21.92 -0.45 14.55
C ARG A 60 20.79 -1.30 13.94
N VAL A 61 20.72 -2.58 14.28
CA VAL A 61 19.66 -3.48 13.81
C VAL A 61 18.29 -3.02 14.30
N ALA A 62 18.16 -2.65 15.57
CA ALA A 62 16.90 -2.15 16.14
C ALA A 62 16.44 -0.86 15.47
N LEU A 63 17.36 0.09 15.23
CA LEU A 63 17.07 1.33 14.50
C LEU A 63 16.64 1.04 13.07
N PHE A 64 17.38 0.21 12.34
CA PHE A 64 17.08 -0.17 10.96
C PHE A 64 15.68 -0.80 10.85
N LEU A 65 15.37 -1.79 11.70
CA LEU A 65 14.07 -2.45 11.69
C LEU A 65 12.94 -1.51 12.11
N GLY A 66 13.14 -0.69 13.14
CA GLY A 66 12.15 0.26 13.62
C GLY A 66 11.81 1.33 12.58
N VAL A 67 12.82 1.96 11.99
CA VAL A 67 12.66 2.95 10.92
C VAL A 67 12.09 2.27 9.67
N GLY A 68 12.63 1.13 9.26
CA GLY A 68 12.16 0.37 8.10
C GLY A 68 10.69 -0.05 8.20
N MET A 69 10.23 -0.48 9.38
CA MET A 69 8.81 -0.76 9.64
C MET A 69 7.96 0.50 9.57
N TRP A 70 8.43 1.62 10.12
CA TRP A 70 7.71 2.89 10.06
C TRP A 70 7.59 3.41 8.62
N LEU A 71 8.66 3.33 7.83
CA LEU A 71 8.64 3.67 6.39
C LEU A 71 7.68 2.75 5.62
N GLY A 72 7.73 1.45 5.89
CA GLY A 72 6.90 0.46 5.19
C GLY A 72 5.42 0.46 5.54
N GLN A 73 5.07 0.69 6.79
CA GLN A 73 3.68 0.58 7.27
C GLN A 73 3.00 1.94 7.42
N VAL A 74 3.68 2.92 8.01
CA VAL A 74 3.07 4.23 8.30
C VAL A 74 3.27 5.17 7.11
N SER A 75 4.50 5.27 6.59
CA SER A 75 4.79 6.21 5.49
C SER A 75 4.05 5.88 4.22
N ASN A 76 4.07 4.62 3.82
CA ASN A 76 3.33 4.17 2.66
C ASN A 76 1.85 4.51 2.79
N SER A 77 1.21 4.23 3.93
CA SER A 77 -0.23 4.48 4.09
C SER A 77 -0.61 5.96 4.04
N PHE A 78 0.12 6.86 4.73
CA PHE A 78 -0.22 8.28 4.65
C PHE A 78 0.15 8.89 3.28
N ALA A 79 1.24 8.43 2.65
CA ALA A 79 1.62 8.88 1.32
C ALA A 79 0.62 8.42 0.26
N HIS A 80 0.11 7.19 0.40
CA HIS A 80 -1.00 6.66 -0.38
C HIS A 80 -2.23 7.56 -0.28
N GLU A 81 -2.64 7.93 0.93
CA GLU A 81 -3.77 8.83 1.12
C GLU A 81 -3.53 10.22 0.49
N LEU A 82 -2.32 10.76 0.64
CA LEU A 82 -1.92 12.06 0.06
C LEU A 82 -2.03 12.09 -1.46
N ILE A 83 -1.64 11.00 -2.17
CA ILE A 83 -1.70 10.95 -3.64
C ILE A 83 -3.13 10.84 -4.20
N HIS A 84 -4.13 10.58 -3.36
CA HIS A 84 -5.55 10.64 -3.73
C HIS A 84 -6.20 11.98 -3.42
N ARG A 85 -5.53 12.88 -2.71
CA ARG A 85 -6.08 14.22 -2.41
C ARG A 85 -6.09 15.11 -3.66
N GLY A 86 -7.21 15.79 -3.89
CA GLY A 86 -7.37 16.72 -5.01
C GLY A 86 -6.51 18.00 -4.91
N LYS A 87 -6.10 18.39 -3.69
CA LYS A 87 -5.22 19.54 -3.47
C LYS A 87 -3.81 19.22 -3.98
N ARG A 88 -3.33 20.02 -4.94
CA ARG A 88 -2.03 19.81 -5.60
C ARG A 88 -0.84 19.75 -4.63
N GLY A 89 -0.86 20.54 -3.56
CA GLY A 89 0.18 20.54 -2.53
C GLY A 89 0.26 19.20 -1.79
N LEU A 90 -0.88 18.67 -1.33
CA LEU A 90 -0.96 17.37 -0.67
C LEU A 90 -0.55 16.23 -1.61
N PHE A 91 -1.02 16.26 -2.85
CA PHE A 91 -0.62 15.29 -3.87
C PHE A 91 0.91 15.26 -4.06
N ARG A 92 1.53 16.44 -4.22
CA ARG A 92 2.99 16.56 -4.40
C ARG A 92 3.76 16.10 -3.17
N LEU A 93 3.24 16.35 -1.97
CA LEU A 93 3.84 15.89 -0.72
C LEU A 93 3.86 14.36 -0.63
N GLY A 94 2.74 13.69 -0.92
CA GLY A 94 2.70 12.23 -0.98
C GLY A 94 3.63 11.66 -2.06
N ALA A 95 3.67 12.31 -3.23
CA ALA A 95 4.59 11.94 -4.29
C ALA A 95 6.07 12.10 -3.89
N ALA A 96 6.42 13.16 -3.16
CA ALA A 96 7.78 13.37 -2.66
C ALA A 96 8.20 12.26 -1.67
N VAL A 97 7.30 11.80 -0.81
CA VAL A 97 7.54 10.67 0.11
C VAL A 97 7.77 9.36 -0.66
N TYR A 98 7.02 9.09 -1.73
CA TYR A 98 7.30 7.93 -2.57
C TYR A 98 8.64 8.05 -3.32
N VAL A 99 9.01 9.26 -3.76
CA VAL A 99 10.31 9.51 -4.41
C VAL A 99 11.47 9.31 -3.42
N SER A 100 11.35 9.78 -2.17
CA SER A 100 12.37 9.55 -1.13
C SER A 100 12.52 8.08 -0.74
N LEU A 101 11.56 7.22 -1.11
CA LEU A 101 11.64 5.76 -0.98
C LEU A 101 12.03 5.06 -2.30
N LEU A 102 12.45 5.82 -3.32
CA LEU A 102 12.81 5.33 -4.66
C LEU A 102 11.66 4.59 -5.37
N PHE A 103 10.42 4.93 -5.02
CA PHE A 103 9.21 4.25 -5.48
C PHE A 103 8.19 5.22 -6.10
N GLY A 104 8.65 6.35 -6.64
CA GLY A 104 7.79 7.40 -7.21
C GLY A 104 6.85 6.93 -8.33
N HIS A 105 7.21 5.87 -9.07
CA HIS A 105 6.35 5.33 -10.14
C HIS A 105 5.01 4.78 -9.62
N HIS A 106 4.95 4.38 -8.34
CA HIS A 106 3.71 3.93 -7.70
C HIS A 106 2.63 5.00 -7.74
N VAL A 107 2.99 6.28 -7.62
CA VAL A 107 2.06 7.41 -7.72
C VAL A 107 1.23 7.36 -9.01
N SER A 108 1.88 7.02 -10.12
CA SER A 108 1.24 6.89 -11.43
C SER A 108 0.56 5.53 -11.59
N ALA A 109 1.27 4.44 -11.30
CA ALA A 109 0.79 3.08 -11.51
C ALA A 109 -0.46 2.78 -10.66
N HIS A 110 -0.45 3.17 -9.39
CA HIS A 110 -1.56 2.92 -8.48
C HIS A 110 -2.86 3.61 -8.96
N ARG A 111 -2.77 4.89 -9.35
CA ARG A 111 -3.94 5.70 -9.71
C ARG A 111 -4.45 5.45 -11.13
N LEU A 112 -3.55 5.22 -12.07
CA LEU A 112 -3.89 5.11 -13.50
C LEU A 112 -4.04 3.68 -13.99
N VAL A 113 -3.53 2.71 -13.23
CA VAL A 113 -3.56 1.29 -13.62
C VAL A 113 -4.33 0.51 -12.56
N HIS A 114 -3.82 0.45 -11.33
CA HIS A 114 -4.35 -0.43 -10.30
C HIS A 114 -5.81 -0.09 -9.96
N HIS A 115 -6.15 1.16 -9.62
CA HIS A 115 -7.56 1.53 -9.34
C HIS A 115 -8.52 1.27 -10.50
N VAL A 116 -8.05 1.31 -11.74
CA VAL A 116 -8.88 1.08 -12.94
C VAL A 116 -9.08 -0.42 -13.20
N HIS A 117 -8.03 -1.20 -13.00
CA HIS A 117 -7.94 -2.60 -13.43
C HIS A 117 -7.84 -3.60 -12.28
N VAL A 118 -7.93 -3.17 -11.03
CA VAL A 118 -7.87 -4.04 -9.85
C VAL A 118 -8.84 -5.22 -9.99
N ALA A 119 -8.39 -6.37 -9.50
CA ALA A 119 -9.00 -7.68 -9.63
C ALA A 119 -9.16 -8.16 -11.09
N THR A 120 -8.40 -7.63 -12.04
CA THR A 120 -8.33 -8.13 -13.43
C THR A 120 -6.91 -8.55 -13.82
N ASP A 121 -6.75 -9.25 -14.94
CA ASP A 121 -5.43 -9.61 -15.46
C ASP A 121 -4.60 -8.42 -15.97
N SER A 122 -5.26 -7.29 -16.24
CA SER A 122 -4.61 -6.04 -16.68
C SER A 122 -3.95 -5.27 -15.52
N ASP A 123 -4.23 -5.64 -14.27
CA ASP A 123 -3.58 -5.05 -13.10
C ASP A 123 -2.42 -5.93 -12.61
N PRO A 124 -1.16 -5.44 -12.70
CA PRO A 124 0.00 -6.14 -12.17
C PRO A 124 -0.12 -6.46 -10.67
N ASN A 125 -0.78 -5.60 -9.89
CA ASN A 125 -0.86 -5.69 -8.43
C ASN A 125 -2.00 -6.59 -7.94
N SER A 126 -2.80 -7.16 -8.84
CA SER A 126 -3.80 -8.16 -8.50
C SER A 126 -3.16 -9.55 -8.45
N ALA A 127 -2.93 -10.05 -7.23
CA ALA A 127 -2.28 -11.33 -7.01
C ALA A 127 -3.16 -12.51 -7.46
N ARG A 128 -2.54 -13.50 -8.13
CA ARG A 128 -3.27 -14.69 -8.62
C ARG A 128 -3.47 -15.71 -7.50
N LEU A 129 -4.58 -16.43 -7.54
CA LEU A 129 -4.78 -17.57 -6.64
C LEU A 129 -3.63 -18.58 -6.81
N GLY A 130 -3.04 -19.03 -5.71
CA GLY A 130 -1.90 -19.95 -5.68
C GLY A 130 -0.53 -19.31 -6.00
N GLU A 131 -0.46 -18.05 -6.43
CA GLU A 131 0.81 -17.35 -6.63
C GLU A 131 1.45 -17.03 -5.27
N SER A 132 2.74 -17.34 -5.09
CA SER A 132 3.48 -16.93 -3.89
C SER A 132 3.89 -15.46 -3.94
N PHE A 133 4.00 -14.80 -2.80
CA PHE A 133 4.54 -13.43 -2.72
C PHE A 133 5.87 -13.25 -3.46
N TRP A 134 6.78 -14.22 -3.35
CA TRP A 134 8.10 -14.15 -4.01
C TRP A 134 8.05 -14.18 -5.54
N ARG A 135 6.97 -14.72 -6.13
CA ARG A 135 6.71 -14.67 -7.57
C ARG A 135 5.95 -13.40 -7.95
N PHE A 136 5.01 -13.00 -7.10
CA PHE A 136 4.25 -11.78 -7.25
C PHE A 136 5.14 -10.54 -7.24
N PHE A 137 6.02 -10.40 -6.25
CA PHE A 137 6.78 -9.17 -5.99
C PHE A 137 7.53 -8.63 -7.22
N PRO A 138 8.45 -9.39 -7.86
CA PRO A 138 9.17 -8.89 -9.04
C PRO A 138 8.24 -8.69 -10.24
N ARG A 139 7.23 -9.57 -10.42
CA ARG A 139 6.26 -9.47 -11.53
C ARG A 139 5.43 -8.19 -11.42
N ALA A 140 4.86 -7.95 -10.26
CA ALA A 140 3.98 -6.83 -9.97
C ALA A 140 4.76 -5.51 -9.97
N TRP A 141 5.96 -5.47 -9.37
CA TRP A 141 6.81 -4.27 -9.36
C TRP A 141 7.18 -3.85 -10.79
N LEU A 142 7.72 -4.77 -11.60
CA LEU A 142 8.11 -4.48 -13.00
C LEU A 142 6.89 -4.17 -13.87
N GLY A 143 5.79 -4.89 -13.66
CA GLY A 143 4.54 -4.69 -14.37
C GLY A 143 3.95 -3.31 -14.08
N ALA A 144 3.89 -2.90 -12.80
CA ALA A 144 3.36 -1.62 -12.36
C ALA A 144 4.19 -0.45 -12.94
N PHE A 145 5.52 -0.55 -12.88
CA PHE A 145 6.41 0.44 -13.49
C PHE A 145 6.14 0.59 -15.00
N ARG A 146 6.08 -0.51 -15.74
CA ARG A 146 5.84 -0.48 -17.19
C ARG A 146 4.45 0.05 -17.55
N ALA A 147 3.41 -0.46 -16.89
CA ALA A 147 2.04 -0.05 -17.14
C ALA A 147 1.80 1.42 -16.78
N GLY A 148 2.34 1.87 -15.64
CA GLY A 148 2.28 3.27 -15.23
C GLY A 148 3.01 4.20 -16.20
N LEU A 149 4.17 3.79 -16.72
CA LEU A 149 4.92 4.55 -17.71
C LEU A 149 4.12 4.71 -19.01
N VAL A 150 3.53 3.63 -19.51
CA VAL A 150 2.67 3.64 -20.70
C VAL A 150 1.45 4.55 -20.50
N ALA A 151 0.79 4.46 -19.34
CA ALA A 151 -0.36 5.29 -19.02
C ALA A 151 0.00 6.80 -18.99
N GLU A 152 1.12 7.16 -18.36
CA GLU A 152 1.56 8.56 -18.31
C GLU A 152 2.08 9.08 -19.66
N ARG A 153 2.73 8.24 -20.49
CA ARG A 153 3.10 8.61 -21.87
C ARG A 153 1.87 8.99 -22.67
N LYS A 154 0.84 8.14 -22.65
CA LYS A 154 -0.43 8.42 -23.34
C LYS A 154 -1.11 9.71 -22.85
N ARG A 155 -0.98 10.05 -21.56
CA ARG A 155 -1.49 11.33 -21.02
C ARG A 155 -0.64 12.51 -21.45
N ALA A 156 0.69 12.37 -21.45
CA ALA A 156 1.62 13.39 -21.91
C ALA A 156 1.34 13.74 -23.39
N ASP A 157 1.24 12.73 -24.25
CA ASP A 157 0.97 12.90 -25.70
C ASP A 157 -0.34 13.65 -25.95
N ARG A 158 -1.37 13.40 -25.13
CA ARG A 158 -2.69 14.07 -25.25
C ARG A 158 -2.73 15.48 -24.67
N THR A 159 -1.91 15.78 -23.66
CA THR A 159 -2.00 17.03 -22.89
C THR A 159 -0.85 18.00 -23.12
N GLY A 160 0.21 17.56 -23.80
CA GLY A 160 1.47 18.30 -23.96
C GLY A 160 2.27 18.46 -22.66
N ARG A 161 1.88 17.77 -21.57
CA ARG A 161 2.55 17.87 -20.27
C ARG A 161 3.75 16.92 -20.19
N ILE A 162 4.74 17.29 -19.38
CA ILE A 162 5.89 16.43 -19.09
C ILE A 162 5.41 15.13 -18.41
N ASN A 163 5.95 14.00 -18.87
CA ASN A 163 5.70 12.71 -18.24
C ASN A 163 6.28 12.71 -16.81
N PRO A 164 5.47 12.46 -15.76
CA PRO A 164 5.93 12.42 -14.38
C PRO A 164 7.08 11.46 -14.08
N TYR A 165 7.34 10.45 -14.92
CA TYR A 165 8.50 9.57 -14.78
C TYR A 165 9.85 10.30 -14.83
N VAL A 166 9.92 11.49 -15.46
CA VAL A 166 11.09 12.36 -15.37
C VAL A 166 11.33 12.80 -13.92
N ILE A 167 10.25 13.12 -13.20
CA ILE A 167 10.30 13.51 -11.78
C ILE A 167 10.55 12.27 -10.90
N TRP A 168 9.91 11.14 -11.19
CA TRP A 168 10.07 9.91 -10.40
C TRP A 168 11.51 9.39 -10.45
N ILE A 169 12.09 9.30 -11.65
CA ILE A 169 13.44 8.77 -11.85
C ILE A 169 14.49 9.84 -11.48
N GLY A 170 14.29 11.10 -11.91
CA GLY A 170 15.20 12.19 -11.59
C GLY A 170 15.26 12.49 -10.09
N GLY A 171 14.10 12.47 -9.42
CA GLY A 171 14.01 12.63 -7.97
C GLY A 171 14.65 11.47 -7.21
N ALA A 172 14.48 10.22 -7.66
CA ALA A 172 15.19 9.07 -7.10
C ALA A 172 16.71 9.22 -7.25
N GLY A 173 17.18 9.65 -8.43
CA GLY A 173 18.59 9.96 -8.68
C GLY A 173 19.13 11.08 -7.78
N LEU A 174 18.33 12.13 -7.54
CA LEU A 174 18.66 13.19 -6.61
C LEU A 174 18.78 12.67 -5.17
N CYS A 175 17.83 11.87 -4.69
CA CYS A 175 17.90 11.27 -3.35
C CYS A 175 19.15 10.40 -3.19
N LEU A 176 19.46 9.54 -4.17
CA LEU A 176 20.67 8.74 -4.16
C LEU A 176 21.93 9.63 -4.10
N THR A 177 21.99 10.66 -4.95
CA THR A 177 23.13 11.58 -4.96
C THR A 177 23.31 12.30 -3.63
N LEU A 178 22.23 12.82 -3.06
CA LEU A 178 22.25 13.52 -1.77
C LEU A 178 22.70 12.58 -0.64
N VAL A 179 22.20 11.35 -0.60
CA VAL A 179 22.62 10.39 0.43
C VAL A 179 24.11 10.06 0.31
N LEU A 180 24.60 9.82 -0.90
CA LEU A 180 26.01 9.52 -1.14
C LEU A 180 26.91 10.69 -0.72
N VAL A 181 26.56 11.91 -1.11
CA VAL A 181 27.38 13.11 -0.84
C VAL A 181 27.35 13.50 0.63
N LEU A 182 26.19 13.40 1.30
CA LEU A 182 26.03 13.88 2.67
C LEU A 182 26.39 12.83 3.73
N PHE A 183 26.19 11.53 3.45
CA PHE A 183 26.35 10.46 4.44
C PHE A 183 27.33 9.35 4.02
N GLY A 184 27.83 9.37 2.78
CA GLY A 184 28.82 8.42 2.28
C GLY A 184 28.26 7.05 1.89
N VAL A 185 29.16 6.18 1.44
CA VAL A 185 28.82 4.87 0.83
C VAL A 185 28.13 3.91 1.79
N ARG A 186 28.52 3.91 3.07
CA ARG A 186 27.90 3.04 4.08
C ARG A 186 26.41 3.36 4.25
N ALA A 187 26.08 4.63 4.43
CA ALA A 187 24.70 5.07 4.56
C ALA A 187 23.90 4.88 3.26
N MET A 188 24.55 4.94 2.10
CA MET A 188 23.91 4.58 0.82
C MET A 188 23.43 3.12 0.82
N VAL A 189 24.24 2.18 1.31
CA VAL A 189 23.83 0.77 1.41
C VAL A 189 22.63 0.62 2.36
N ASP A 190 22.67 1.29 3.51
CA ASP A 190 21.54 1.28 4.45
C ASP A 190 20.28 1.91 3.85
N TYR A 191 20.41 3.01 3.12
CA TYR A 191 19.32 3.70 2.44
C TYR A 191 18.65 2.80 1.39
N LEU A 192 19.45 2.15 0.54
CA LEU A 192 18.94 1.19 -0.44
C LEU A 192 18.21 0.03 0.22
N ALA A 193 18.75 -0.49 1.33
CA ALA A 193 18.12 -1.56 2.10
C ALA A 193 16.81 -1.10 2.77
N LEU A 194 16.75 0.11 3.33
CA LEU A 194 15.52 0.70 3.87
C LEU A 194 14.46 0.90 2.79
N CYS A 195 14.84 1.43 1.63
CA CYS A 195 13.94 1.60 0.48
C CYS A 195 13.41 0.25 -0.02
N ALA A 196 14.29 -0.75 -0.20
CA ALA A 196 13.88 -2.08 -0.61
C ALA A 196 12.92 -2.73 0.40
N TYR A 197 13.20 -2.58 1.70
CA TYR A 197 12.34 -3.11 2.76
C TYR A 197 10.97 -2.39 2.81
N ALA A 198 10.94 -1.06 2.63
CA ALA A 198 9.69 -0.30 2.57
C ALA A 198 8.85 -0.64 1.33
N GLN A 199 9.49 -0.81 0.16
CA GLN A 199 8.84 -1.23 -1.09
C GLN A 199 8.30 -2.65 -1.00
N MET A 200 9.06 -3.59 -0.40
CA MET A 200 8.60 -4.95 -0.16
C MET A 200 7.34 -4.95 0.71
N GLN A 201 7.30 -4.16 1.79
CA GLN A 201 6.13 -4.05 2.67
C GLN A 201 4.90 -3.49 1.95
N LEU A 202 5.07 -2.48 1.08
CA LEU A 202 3.97 -1.98 0.24
C LEU A 202 3.43 -3.07 -0.68
N MET A 203 4.31 -3.73 -1.43
CA MET A 203 3.89 -4.79 -2.35
C MET A 203 3.28 -5.99 -1.62
N LEU A 204 3.69 -6.24 -0.38
CA LEU A 204 3.09 -7.25 0.49
C LEU A 204 1.67 -6.87 0.91
N SER A 205 1.40 -5.58 1.17
CA SER A 205 0.05 -5.06 1.38
C SER A 205 -0.84 -5.32 0.15
N ASP A 206 -0.38 -4.90 -1.04
CA ASP A 206 -1.11 -5.12 -2.29
C ASP A 206 -1.38 -6.60 -2.54
N TYR A 207 -0.36 -7.45 -2.34
CA TYR A 207 -0.49 -8.90 -2.49
C TYR A 207 -1.56 -9.47 -1.56
N VAL A 208 -1.54 -9.12 -0.27
CA VAL A 208 -2.49 -9.62 0.73
C VAL A 208 -3.90 -9.13 0.43
N GLN A 209 -4.06 -7.84 0.13
CA GLN A 209 -5.35 -7.22 -0.07
C GLN A 209 -6.01 -7.60 -1.41
N HIS A 210 -5.25 -8.08 -2.39
CA HIS A 210 -5.76 -8.52 -3.70
C HIS A 210 -5.51 -9.99 -4.01
N TYR A 211 -5.31 -10.82 -2.98
CA TYR A 211 -5.03 -12.22 -3.20
C TYR A 211 -6.25 -12.99 -3.73
N GLY A 212 -6.15 -13.48 -4.96
CA GLY A 212 -7.03 -14.48 -5.54
C GLY A 212 -8.42 -13.99 -5.94
N LEU A 213 -8.87 -12.83 -5.46
CA LEU A 213 -10.15 -12.23 -5.82
C LEU A 213 -10.09 -11.63 -7.23
N ARG A 214 -11.12 -11.86 -8.04
CA ARG A 214 -11.19 -11.44 -9.43
C ARG A 214 -12.55 -10.84 -9.76
N ARG A 215 -12.54 -9.82 -10.63
CA ARG A 215 -13.73 -9.33 -11.33
C ARG A 215 -14.05 -10.27 -12.47
N ARG A 216 -15.32 -10.53 -12.69
CA ARG A 216 -15.80 -11.26 -13.84
C ARG A 216 -15.61 -10.44 -15.11
N CYS A 217 -15.20 -11.13 -16.17
CA CYS A 217 -15.13 -10.62 -17.52
C CYS A 217 -16.06 -11.47 -18.39
N ALA A 218 -17.14 -10.86 -18.89
CA ALA A 218 -18.06 -11.49 -19.83
C ALA A 218 -18.08 -10.66 -21.13
N ASP A 219 -17.97 -11.32 -22.28
CA ASP A 219 -18.03 -10.68 -23.61
C ASP A 219 -17.07 -9.48 -23.78
N GLY A 220 -15.86 -9.59 -23.21
CA GLY A 220 -14.85 -8.53 -23.25
C GLY A 220 -15.12 -7.33 -22.34
N ARG A 221 -16.19 -7.36 -21.54
CA ARG A 221 -16.50 -6.33 -20.54
C ARG A 221 -16.22 -6.86 -19.14
N THR A 222 -15.41 -6.12 -18.39
CA THR A 222 -15.19 -6.38 -16.96
C THR A 222 -16.31 -5.74 -16.16
N GLU A 223 -16.92 -6.49 -15.23
CA GLU A 223 -17.93 -5.95 -14.33
C GLU A 223 -17.38 -4.79 -13.46
N PRO A 224 -18.20 -3.86 -12.95
CA PRO A 224 -17.71 -2.77 -12.11
C PRO A 224 -16.95 -3.24 -10.86
N ILE A 225 -16.07 -2.39 -10.34
CA ILE A 225 -15.43 -2.64 -9.05
C ILE A 225 -16.48 -2.64 -7.92
N GLY A 226 -16.26 -3.46 -6.90
CA GLY A 226 -17.23 -3.80 -5.88
C GLY A 226 -16.55 -4.23 -4.58
N PRO A 227 -17.29 -4.27 -3.45
CA PRO A 227 -16.75 -4.65 -2.14
C PRO A 227 -16.08 -6.03 -2.07
N ARG A 228 -16.32 -6.91 -3.05
CA ARG A 228 -15.82 -8.29 -3.09
C ARG A 228 -14.49 -8.45 -3.82
N HIS A 229 -13.96 -7.36 -4.40
CA HIS A 229 -12.75 -7.37 -5.23
C HIS A 229 -11.47 -7.04 -4.45
N SER A 230 -11.56 -6.97 -3.13
CA SER A 230 -10.41 -6.82 -2.23
C SER A 230 -10.71 -7.38 -0.83
N TRP A 231 -9.64 -7.62 -0.07
CA TRP A 231 -9.71 -8.01 1.33
C TRP A 231 -9.54 -6.79 2.25
N ASP A 232 -10.43 -6.65 3.22
CA ASP A 232 -10.33 -5.68 4.29
C ASP A 232 -9.69 -6.25 5.57
N ALA A 233 -9.13 -5.40 6.42
CA ALA A 233 -8.70 -5.77 7.77
C ALA A 233 -9.45 -4.94 8.84
N PRO A 234 -10.25 -5.55 9.73
CA PRO A 234 -11.02 -4.81 10.73
C PRO A 234 -10.24 -4.44 12.01
N HIS A 235 -8.90 -4.52 11.97
CA HIS A 235 -8.05 -4.47 13.15
C HIS A 235 -7.69 -3.02 13.53
N PRO A 236 -8.15 -2.51 14.67
CA PRO A 236 -8.23 -1.07 14.93
C PRO A 236 -6.87 -0.38 15.05
N LEU A 237 -5.91 -0.94 15.79
CA LEU A 237 -4.62 -0.29 16.06
C LEU A 237 -3.75 -0.27 14.80
N SER A 238 -3.67 -1.39 14.09
CA SER A 238 -2.99 -1.43 12.79
C SER A 238 -3.66 -0.50 11.79
N SER A 239 -5.00 -0.43 11.79
CA SER A 239 -5.72 0.50 10.91
C SER A 239 -5.39 1.95 11.22
N LEU A 240 -5.38 2.36 12.49
CA LEU A 240 -4.99 3.72 12.88
C LEU A 240 -3.56 4.07 12.45
N ALA A 241 -2.60 3.16 12.68
CA ALA A 241 -1.21 3.33 12.24
C ALA A 241 -1.08 3.46 10.72
N MET A 242 -1.97 2.77 9.99
CA MET A 242 -2.02 2.74 8.52
C MET A 242 -3.09 3.70 7.97
N VAL A 243 -3.48 4.74 8.72
CA VAL A 243 -4.51 5.72 8.34
C VAL A 243 -5.73 5.07 7.68
N ASN A 244 -6.26 4.00 8.28
CA ASN A 244 -7.40 3.22 7.81
C ASN A 244 -7.30 2.66 6.37
N ALA A 245 -6.13 2.67 5.73
CA ALA A 245 -5.91 2.03 4.44
C ALA A 245 -6.38 0.56 4.36
N PRO A 246 -6.35 -0.24 5.47
CA PRO A 246 -6.89 -1.60 5.45
C PRO A 246 -8.43 -1.70 5.27
N ARG A 247 -9.17 -0.58 5.32
CA ARG A 247 -10.58 -0.48 4.85
C ARG A 247 -10.58 -0.32 3.32
N HIS A 248 -9.96 -1.29 2.67
CA HIS A 248 -9.45 -1.23 1.32
C HIS A 248 -10.53 -1.28 0.25
N SER A 249 -11.60 -2.03 0.50
CA SER A 249 -12.73 -2.11 -0.43
C SER A 249 -13.44 -0.76 -0.59
N ASP A 250 -13.69 -0.02 0.50
CA ASP A 250 -14.27 1.33 0.41
C ASP A 250 -13.27 2.34 -0.17
N HIS A 251 -11.98 2.18 0.10
CA HIS A 251 -10.93 2.99 -0.54
C HIS A 251 -10.97 2.88 -2.07
N HIS A 252 -11.17 1.67 -2.60
CA HIS A 252 -11.28 1.43 -4.03
C HIS A 252 -12.58 1.96 -4.65
N LEU A 253 -13.69 1.89 -3.91
CA LEU A 253 -14.98 2.42 -4.36
C LEU A 253 -15.03 3.95 -4.30
N ASN A 254 -14.41 4.53 -3.27
CA ASN A 254 -14.49 5.93 -2.93
C ASN A 254 -13.09 6.52 -2.66
N PRO A 255 -12.16 6.56 -3.65
CA PRO A 255 -10.78 6.96 -3.42
C PRO A 255 -10.62 8.42 -2.94
N ALA A 256 -11.61 9.27 -3.19
CA ALA A 256 -11.62 10.66 -2.72
C ALA A 256 -12.07 10.80 -1.25
N ARG A 257 -12.69 9.77 -0.66
CA ARG A 257 -13.11 9.75 0.75
C ARG A 257 -11.87 9.90 1.63
N VAL A 258 -11.95 10.77 2.64
CA VAL A 258 -10.84 10.97 3.57
C VAL A 258 -10.67 9.76 4.47
N TYR A 259 -9.42 9.44 4.80
CA TYR A 259 -9.08 8.21 5.52
C TYR A 259 -9.89 7.91 6.79
N PRO A 260 -10.27 8.88 7.66
CA PRO A 260 -11.05 8.55 8.86
C PRO A 260 -12.49 8.16 8.54
N ALA A 261 -12.98 8.55 7.36
CA ALA A 261 -14.34 8.28 6.90
C ALA A 261 -14.50 6.94 6.19
N LEU A 262 -13.40 6.22 5.93
CA LEU A 262 -13.39 4.93 5.24
C LEU A 262 -14.20 3.88 6.01
N ARG A 263 -14.92 3.04 5.28
CA ARG A 263 -15.94 2.14 5.84
C ARG A 263 -15.64 0.67 5.60
N LEU A 264 -15.92 -0.13 6.62
CA LEU A 264 -16.04 -1.58 6.49
C LEU A 264 -17.44 -1.95 5.99
N GLY A 265 -18.47 -1.17 6.32
CA GLY A 265 -19.84 -1.40 5.86
C GLY A 265 -20.48 -2.69 6.44
N PRO A 266 -21.77 -2.92 6.13
CA PRO A 266 -22.55 -4.02 6.71
C PRO A 266 -22.50 -5.35 5.94
N ASP A 267 -21.90 -5.40 4.75
CA ASP A 267 -22.06 -6.52 3.80
C ASP A 267 -21.08 -7.70 3.98
N ASP A 268 -21.45 -8.88 3.43
CA ASP A 268 -20.60 -10.07 3.27
C ASP A 268 -19.43 -9.78 2.31
N ARG A 269 -18.41 -9.11 2.83
CA ARG A 269 -17.21 -8.73 2.08
C ARG A 269 -15.99 -9.53 2.56
N PRO A 270 -14.96 -9.69 1.73
CA PRO A 270 -13.78 -10.47 2.08
C PRO A 270 -13.02 -9.80 3.23
N MET A 271 -12.92 -10.49 4.36
CA MET A 271 -12.22 -10.01 5.56
C MET A 271 -11.00 -10.88 5.87
N LEU A 272 -9.88 -10.22 6.17
CA LEU A 272 -8.67 -10.86 6.64
C LEU A 272 -8.88 -11.38 8.08
N PRO A 273 -8.37 -12.58 8.40
CA PRO A 273 -8.52 -13.17 9.73
C PRO A 273 -7.61 -12.55 10.80
N TYR A 274 -6.55 -11.86 10.40
CA TYR A 274 -5.60 -11.17 11.28
C TYR A 274 -5.25 -9.81 10.70
N SER A 275 -4.55 -8.98 11.48
CA SER A 275 -4.14 -7.65 11.02
C SER A 275 -3.24 -7.75 9.80
N LEU A 276 -3.27 -6.70 8.97
CA LEU A 276 -2.54 -6.67 7.70
C LEU A 276 -1.03 -6.95 7.86
N PRO A 277 -0.32 -6.44 8.89
CA PRO A 277 1.07 -6.83 9.17
C PRO A 277 1.27 -8.33 9.44
N VAL A 278 0.36 -8.96 10.19
CA VAL A 278 0.41 -10.41 10.47
C VAL A 278 0.20 -11.20 9.19
N MET A 279 -0.82 -10.84 8.43
CA MET A 279 -1.11 -11.47 7.15
C MET A 279 0.07 -11.32 6.17
N GLY A 280 0.74 -10.16 6.17
CA GLY A 280 1.98 -9.95 5.43
C GLY A 280 3.08 -10.93 5.87
N ALA A 281 3.33 -11.08 7.17
CA ALA A 281 4.31 -12.04 7.67
C ALA A 281 3.98 -13.49 7.24
N LEU A 282 2.70 -13.88 7.29
CA LEU A 282 2.25 -15.19 6.82
C LEU A 282 2.44 -15.36 5.31
N ALA A 283 2.20 -14.31 4.51
CA ALA A 283 2.37 -14.30 3.05
C ALA A 283 3.82 -14.58 2.60
N MET A 284 4.80 -14.26 3.43
CA MET A 284 6.22 -14.58 3.17
C MET A 284 6.53 -16.08 3.24
N VAL A 285 5.64 -16.89 3.82
CA VAL A 285 5.77 -18.36 3.94
C VAL A 285 4.66 -19.03 3.12
N PRO A 286 4.87 -19.34 1.81
CA PRO A 286 3.79 -19.73 0.90
C PRO A 286 2.93 -20.93 1.35
N PRO A 287 3.47 -22.00 1.97
CA PRO A 287 2.64 -23.09 2.49
C PRO A 287 1.69 -22.65 3.61
N VAL A 288 2.12 -21.73 4.47
CA VAL A 288 1.28 -21.21 5.57
C VAL A 288 0.22 -20.27 5.00
N TRP A 289 0.61 -19.36 4.11
CA TRP A 289 -0.29 -18.46 3.42
C TRP A 289 -1.45 -19.20 2.73
N ARG A 290 -1.13 -20.20 1.90
CA ARG A 290 -2.13 -20.97 1.13
C ARG A 290 -3.12 -21.72 2.02
N ARG A 291 -2.65 -22.29 3.14
CA ARG A 291 -3.53 -22.93 4.12
C ARG A 291 -4.56 -21.97 4.72
N VAL A 292 -4.17 -20.71 4.91
CA VAL A 292 -5.06 -19.68 5.47
C VAL A 292 -5.99 -19.10 4.39
N MET A 293 -5.46 -18.73 3.22
CA MET A 293 -6.18 -17.87 2.28
C MET A 293 -6.90 -18.61 1.15
N ASP A 294 -6.41 -19.75 0.66
CA ASP A 294 -7.01 -20.41 -0.52
C ASP A 294 -8.47 -20.82 -0.24
N ARG A 295 -8.74 -21.35 0.97
CA ARG A 295 -10.10 -21.69 1.42
C ARG A 295 -11.00 -20.46 1.60
N ARG A 296 -10.41 -19.30 1.92
CA ARG A 296 -11.15 -18.03 2.06
C ARG A 296 -11.54 -17.48 0.69
N VAL A 297 -10.61 -17.50 -0.27
CA VAL A 297 -10.89 -17.15 -1.67
C VAL A 297 -11.98 -18.05 -2.24
N ALA A 298 -11.86 -19.37 -2.10
CA ALA A 298 -12.85 -20.32 -2.60
C ALA A 298 -14.27 -20.07 -2.05
N ARG A 299 -14.39 -19.72 -0.75
CA ARG A 299 -15.67 -19.34 -0.16
C ARG A 299 -16.25 -18.06 -0.78
N MET A 300 -15.42 -17.05 -1.04
CA MET A 300 -15.88 -15.80 -1.64
C MET A 300 -16.36 -15.99 -3.07
N MET A 301 -15.65 -16.79 -3.88
CA MET A 301 -16.05 -17.14 -5.25
C MET A 301 -17.38 -17.90 -5.27
N ALA A 302 -17.56 -18.88 -4.37
CA ALA A 302 -18.80 -19.66 -4.30
C ALA A 302 -20.03 -18.85 -3.86
N VAL A 303 -19.84 -17.76 -3.12
CA VAL A 303 -20.95 -16.84 -2.81
C VAL A 303 -21.29 -15.97 -4.02
N GLU A 304 -20.28 -15.52 -4.76
CA GLU A 304 -20.48 -14.72 -5.98
C GLU A 304 -21.22 -15.51 -7.07
N GLU A 305 -20.85 -16.77 -7.27
CA GLU A 305 -21.56 -17.68 -8.18
C GLU A 305 -23.04 -17.85 -7.81
N ARG A 306 -23.34 -18.00 -6.51
CA ARG A 306 -24.72 -18.11 -6.02
C ARG A 306 -25.52 -16.84 -6.24
N GLN A 307 -24.94 -15.68 -5.96
CA GLN A 307 -25.60 -14.39 -6.19
C GLN A 307 -25.86 -14.15 -7.68
N ALA A 308 -24.91 -14.52 -8.54
CA ALA A 308 -25.07 -14.44 -9.99
C ALA A 308 -26.22 -15.33 -10.49
N ALA A 309 -26.38 -16.54 -9.93
CA ALA A 309 -27.48 -17.44 -10.28
C ALA A 309 -28.85 -16.89 -9.83
N THR A 310 -28.93 -16.21 -8.69
CA THR A 310 -30.19 -15.63 -8.19
C THR A 310 -30.68 -14.45 -9.02
N VAL A 311 -29.79 -13.69 -9.67
CA VAL A 311 -30.17 -12.51 -10.49
C VAL A 311 -30.71 -12.91 -11.87
N LEU A 312 -30.48 -14.15 -12.30
CA LEU A 312 -30.93 -14.68 -13.60
C LEU A 312 -32.30 -15.39 -13.53
N HIS A 313 -32.92 -15.46 -12.35
CA HIS A 313 -34.26 -16.01 -12.12
C HIS A 313 -35.22 -14.92 -11.63
#